data_AF-A0A9X9A1Q4-F1
#
_entry.id   AF-A0A9X9A1Q4-F1
#
_cell.length_a   1.000
_cell.length_b   1.000
_cell.length_c   1.000
_cell.angle_alpha   90.00
_cell.angle_beta   90.00
_cell.angle_gamma   90.00
#
_symmetry.space_group_name_H-M   'P 1'
#
loop_
_entity.id
_entity.type
_entity.pdbx_description
1 polymer ?
#
loop_
_entity_poly.entity_id
_entity_poly.type
_entity_poly.pdbx_seq_one_letter_code
_entity_poly.pdbx_strand_id
1 'polypeptide(L)'
;IGDPRDTNTSEDFAALLKEYTECSRETGQYASFIVFIHTPIDLERETTVKDFEHIYWSLLNTTSRLDEMEWPTHIPNDPMENTWEFCFHNESYFVYCATPAHVNRQSRHFSCMMLALTPRWVLQGIMSSEKRSRKLKNLIRQRLAAYDKAPIHPSLKDYGQKDNYEWQQYFLRDDETIPSKCPFSRIIKYL
;
A
#
# COMPACT_ATOMS: atom_id res chain seq x y z
N ILE A 1 -8.31 1.61 -13.76
CA ILE A 1 -8.47 3.10 -13.73
C ILE A 1 -7.48 3.75 -14.70
N GLY A 2 -7.58 5.06 -14.91
CA GLY A 2 -6.80 5.82 -15.90
C GLY A 2 -5.31 6.00 -15.57
N ASP A 3 -4.68 6.96 -16.25
CA ASP A 3 -3.29 7.37 -16.00
C ASP A 3 -3.16 7.93 -14.57
N PRO A 4 -2.23 7.44 -13.74
CA PRO A 4 -2.13 7.88 -12.34
C PRO A 4 -1.65 9.32 -12.16
N ARG A 5 -1.24 9.99 -13.24
CA ARG A 5 -0.88 11.42 -13.24
C ARG A 5 -2.11 12.32 -13.37
N ASP A 6 -3.25 11.78 -13.80
CA ASP A 6 -4.49 12.53 -14.00
C ASP A 6 -5.32 12.61 -12.70
N THR A 7 -5.89 13.79 -12.42
CA THR A 7 -6.74 14.00 -11.24
C THR A 7 -7.97 13.10 -11.25
N ASN A 8 -8.61 12.91 -12.42
CA ASN A 8 -9.80 12.05 -12.57
C ASN A 8 -9.51 10.60 -12.13
N THR A 9 -8.28 10.12 -12.30
CA THR A 9 -7.90 8.77 -11.86
C THR A 9 -7.94 8.63 -10.34
N SER A 10 -7.64 9.71 -9.60
CA SER A 10 -7.76 9.71 -8.13
C SER A 10 -9.21 9.72 -7.67
N GLU A 11 -10.10 10.38 -8.42
CA GLU A 11 -11.55 10.40 -8.20
C GLU A 11 -12.16 9.02 -8.46
N ASP A 12 -11.84 8.40 -9.60
CA ASP A 12 -12.22 7.02 -9.92
C ASP A 12 -11.75 6.04 -8.84
N PHE A 13 -10.50 6.20 -8.39
CA PHE A 13 -9.94 5.35 -7.35
C PHE A 13 -10.66 5.53 -6.01
N ALA A 14 -10.96 6.77 -5.61
CA ALA A 14 -11.72 7.07 -4.39
C ALA A 14 -13.13 6.46 -4.44
N ALA A 15 -13.85 6.62 -5.56
CA ALA A 15 -15.17 6.06 -5.74
C ALA A 15 -15.17 4.52 -5.64
N LEU A 16 -14.26 3.86 -6.35
CA LEU A 16 -14.15 2.39 -6.31
C LEU A 16 -13.70 1.88 -4.94
N LEU A 17 -12.79 2.59 -4.26
CA LEU A 17 -12.36 2.20 -2.92
C LEU A 17 -13.48 2.35 -1.89
N LYS A 18 -14.35 3.35 -2.04
CA LYS A 18 -15.58 3.49 -1.23
C LYS A 18 -16.49 2.29 -1.44
N GLU A 19 -16.86 1.98 -2.69
CA GLU A 19 -17.71 0.84 -3.02
C GLU A 19 -17.14 -0.48 -2.47
N TYR A 20 -15.82 -0.68 -2.61
CA TYR A 20 -15.16 -1.82 -2.02
C TYR A 20 -15.25 -1.82 -0.50
N THR A 21 -14.99 -0.69 0.16
CA THR A 21 -15.05 -0.58 1.62
C THR A 21 -16.41 -1.02 2.14
N GLU A 22 -17.48 -0.51 1.51
CA GLU A 22 -18.89 -0.76 1.87
C GLU A 22 -19.26 -2.26 1.77
N CYS A 23 -18.78 -2.98 0.75
CA CYS A 23 -19.09 -4.40 0.55
C CYS A 23 -18.01 -5.37 1.07
N SER A 24 -16.82 -4.88 1.46
CA SER A 24 -15.62 -5.70 1.70
C SER A 24 -15.85 -6.87 2.67
N ARG A 25 -16.63 -6.64 3.74
CA ARG A 25 -16.92 -7.63 4.79
C ARG A 25 -17.85 -8.75 4.33
N GLU A 26 -18.56 -8.57 3.22
CA GLU A 26 -19.47 -9.56 2.63
C GLU A 26 -18.77 -10.47 1.61
N THR A 27 -17.56 -10.12 1.18
CA THR A 27 -16.84 -10.87 0.13
C THR A 27 -16.23 -12.17 0.66
N GLY A 28 -15.33 -12.11 1.63
CA GLY A 28 -14.69 -13.29 2.23
C GLY A 28 -13.51 -12.98 3.15
N GLN A 29 -13.03 -14.00 3.88
CA GLN A 29 -11.98 -13.83 4.91
C GLN A 29 -10.59 -13.41 4.38
N TYR A 30 -10.38 -13.47 3.07
CA TYR A 30 -9.10 -13.16 2.41
C TYR A 30 -9.28 -12.07 1.35
N ALA A 31 -10.23 -11.17 1.55
CA ALA A 31 -10.57 -10.12 0.62
C ALA A 31 -9.40 -9.14 0.40
N SER A 32 -9.19 -8.73 -0.85
CA SER A 32 -8.33 -7.61 -1.21
C SER A 32 -8.89 -6.93 -2.45
N PHE A 33 -8.75 -5.62 -2.53
CA PHE A 33 -9.11 -4.83 -3.69
C PHE A 33 -7.89 -4.61 -4.56
N ILE A 34 -7.94 -5.15 -5.79
CA ILE A 34 -6.86 -5.07 -6.75
C ILE A 34 -7.21 -4.04 -7.82
N VAL A 35 -6.33 -3.07 -8.02
CA VAL A 35 -6.53 -1.98 -8.97
C VAL A 35 -5.43 -2.03 -10.02
N PHE A 36 -5.83 -2.26 -11.26
CA PHE A 36 -4.95 -2.08 -12.41
C PHE A 36 -5.03 -0.63 -12.88
N ILE A 37 -3.88 0.01 -12.97
CA ILE A 37 -3.75 1.41 -13.35
C ILE A 37 -3.18 1.47 -14.75
N HIS A 38 -3.86 2.17 -15.66
CA HIS A 38 -3.33 2.37 -17.00
C HIS A 38 -1.97 3.07 -16.90
N THR A 39 -0.94 2.42 -17.44
CA THR A 39 0.44 2.91 -17.39
C THR A 39 0.86 3.19 -18.83
N PRO A 40 0.79 4.45 -19.28
CA PRO A 40 1.18 4.82 -20.64
C PRO A 40 2.62 4.42 -20.97
N ILE A 41 2.93 4.28 -22.26
CA ILE A 41 4.21 3.74 -22.72
C ILE A 41 5.41 4.60 -22.30
N ASP A 42 5.24 5.91 -22.22
CA ASP A 42 6.23 6.85 -21.69
C ASP A 42 6.45 6.60 -20.19
N LEU A 43 5.37 6.40 -19.43
CA LEU A 43 5.45 6.07 -18.02
C LEU A 43 6.10 4.69 -17.79
N GLU A 44 5.81 3.70 -18.63
CA GLU A 44 6.42 2.37 -18.52
C GLU A 44 7.93 2.40 -18.81
N ARG A 45 8.38 3.18 -19.81
CA ARG A 45 9.76 3.10 -20.34
C ARG A 45 10.72 4.13 -19.76
N GLU A 46 10.23 5.30 -19.37
CA GLU A 46 11.07 6.45 -19.03
C GLU A 46 11.08 6.77 -17.52
N THR A 47 10.36 5.98 -16.72
CA THR A 47 10.10 6.25 -15.31
C THR A 47 10.87 5.28 -14.43
N THR A 48 11.52 5.79 -13.37
CA THR A 48 12.24 4.96 -12.41
C THR A 48 11.31 4.43 -11.32
N VAL A 49 11.80 3.46 -10.54
CA VAL A 49 11.09 2.99 -9.33
C VAL A 49 10.78 4.14 -8.36
N LYS A 50 11.68 5.14 -8.24
CA LYS A 50 11.46 6.32 -7.40
C LYS A 50 10.38 7.23 -7.96
N ASP A 51 10.29 7.40 -9.27
CA ASP A 51 9.25 8.23 -9.86
C ASP A 51 7.87 7.58 -9.68
N PHE A 52 7.77 6.25 -9.83
CA PHE A 52 6.56 5.51 -9.46
C PHE A 52 6.23 5.63 -7.97
N GLU A 53 7.22 5.69 -7.07
CA GLU A 53 6.99 5.94 -5.64
C GLU A 53 6.33 7.30 -5.41
N HIS A 54 6.79 8.35 -6.12
CA HIS A 54 6.18 9.68 -6.02
C HIS A 54 4.74 9.68 -6.54
N ILE A 55 4.49 9.04 -7.69
CA ILE A 55 3.14 8.89 -8.26
C ILE A 55 2.23 8.13 -7.30
N TYR A 56 2.72 7.03 -6.72
CA TYR A 56 2.01 6.23 -5.73
C TYR A 56 1.54 7.07 -4.53
N TRP A 57 2.45 7.85 -3.92
CA TRP A 57 2.10 8.70 -2.79
C TRP A 57 1.20 9.88 -3.20
N SER A 58 1.37 10.43 -4.40
CA SER A 58 0.50 11.49 -4.94
C SER A 58 -0.95 11.00 -5.09
N LEU A 59 -1.12 9.78 -5.62
CA LEU A 59 -2.42 9.13 -5.73
C LEU A 59 -3.07 8.95 -4.35
N LEU A 60 -2.36 8.37 -3.37
CA LEU A 60 -2.90 8.19 -2.01
C LEU A 60 -3.25 9.51 -1.32
N ASN A 61 -2.41 10.53 -1.45
CA ASN A 61 -2.67 11.85 -0.86
C ASN A 61 -3.91 12.50 -1.49
N THR A 62 -4.09 12.36 -2.80
CA THR A 62 -5.25 12.92 -3.51
C THR A 62 -6.52 12.15 -3.17
N THR A 63 -6.47 10.83 -3.17
CA THR A 63 -7.57 9.98 -2.71
C THR A 63 -7.97 10.26 -1.27
N SER A 64 -7.02 10.42 -0.33
CA SER A 64 -7.33 10.77 1.06
C SER A 64 -8.04 12.12 1.21
N ARG A 65 -7.78 13.09 0.32
CA ARG A 65 -8.47 14.39 0.33
C ARG A 65 -9.92 14.30 -0.16
N LEU A 66 -10.25 13.26 -0.91
CA LEU A 66 -11.59 12.97 -1.42
C LEU A 66 -12.42 12.11 -0.45
N ASP A 67 -11.85 11.69 0.68
CA ASP A 67 -12.57 10.89 1.66
C ASP A 67 -13.72 11.72 2.27
N GLU A 68 -14.92 11.13 2.26
CA GLU A 68 -16.13 11.69 2.84
C GLU A 68 -16.23 11.41 4.34
N MET A 69 -15.43 10.48 4.85
CA MET A 69 -15.39 10.09 6.26
C MET A 69 -14.22 10.76 6.98
N GLU A 70 -14.41 10.99 8.28
CA GLU A 70 -13.31 11.38 9.14
C GLU A 70 -12.32 10.23 9.33
N TRP A 71 -11.06 10.58 9.57
CA TRP A 71 -10.04 9.60 9.88
C TRP A 71 -10.39 8.85 11.17
N PRO A 72 -10.26 7.51 11.21
CA PRO A 72 -10.64 6.73 12.37
C PRO A 72 -9.89 7.18 13.63
N THR A 73 -10.61 7.45 14.71
CA THR A 73 -10.03 7.98 15.97
C THR A 73 -9.04 7.04 16.65
N HIS A 74 -9.08 5.75 16.30
CA HIS A 74 -8.18 4.72 16.84
C HIS A 74 -6.90 4.54 16.02
N ILE A 75 -6.80 5.17 14.85
CA ILE A 75 -5.59 5.17 14.02
C ILE A 75 -4.89 6.53 14.20
N PRO A 76 -3.59 6.57 14.53
CA PRO A 76 -2.87 7.82 14.69
C PRO A 76 -2.87 8.65 13.41
N ASN A 77 -2.71 9.97 13.54
CA ASN A 77 -2.60 10.87 12.40
C ASN A 77 -1.16 10.99 11.90
N ASP A 78 -0.17 10.75 12.77
CA ASP A 78 1.25 10.84 12.41
C ASP A 78 1.70 9.51 11.79
N PRO A 79 2.17 9.50 10.52
CA PRO A 79 2.73 8.31 9.89
C PRO A 79 4.05 7.83 10.52
N MET A 80 4.63 8.59 11.45
CA MET A 80 5.76 8.15 12.28
C MET A 80 5.31 7.40 13.54
N GLU A 81 4.02 7.13 13.72
CA GLU A 81 3.53 6.19 14.73
C GLU A 81 3.45 4.77 14.16
N ASN A 82 3.85 3.78 14.95
CA ASN A 82 4.02 2.39 14.47
C ASN A 82 2.71 1.61 14.22
N THR A 83 1.59 2.19 14.62
CA THR A 83 0.22 1.71 14.33
C THR A 83 -0.50 2.63 13.33
N TRP A 84 0.22 3.52 12.65
CA TRP A 84 -0.35 4.26 11.54
C TRP A 84 -0.59 3.34 10.34
N GLU A 85 -1.71 3.56 9.67
CA GLU A 85 -2.03 2.96 8.38
C GLU A 85 -2.77 3.95 7.50
N PHE A 86 -2.74 3.75 6.18
CA PHE A 86 -3.61 4.51 5.29
C PHE A 86 -5.07 4.15 5.56
N CYS A 87 -5.89 5.14 5.84
CA CYS A 87 -7.33 4.97 6.03
C CYS A 87 -8.10 5.63 4.88
N PHE A 88 -9.19 4.99 4.50
CA PHE A 88 -10.19 5.56 3.59
C PHE A 88 -11.57 5.02 3.96
N HIS A 89 -12.58 5.90 3.97
CA HIS A 89 -13.97 5.56 4.26
C HIS A 89 -14.12 4.79 5.60
N ASN A 90 -13.44 5.29 6.65
CA ASN A 90 -13.38 4.73 8.00
C ASN A 90 -12.78 3.30 8.12
N GLU A 91 -12.08 2.81 7.10
CA GLU A 91 -11.37 1.52 7.13
C GLU A 91 -9.86 1.73 6.93
N SER A 92 -9.05 0.85 7.54
CA SER A 92 -7.58 0.91 7.47
C SER A 92 -7.05 -0.15 6.52
N TYR A 93 -6.05 0.22 5.72
CA TYR A 93 -5.56 -0.59 4.61
C TYR A 93 -4.04 -0.73 4.65
N PHE A 94 -3.56 -1.96 4.44
CA PHE A 94 -2.24 -2.17 3.88
C PHE A 94 -2.31 -1.97 2.37
N VAL A 95 -1.52 -1.03 1.85
CA VAL A 95 -1.56 -0.66 0.43
C VAL A 95 -0.25 -1.10 -0.24
N TYR A 96 -0.32 -2.20 -0.95
CA TYR A 96 0.78 -2.72 -1.75
C TYR A 96 0.80 -2.06 -3.13
N CYS A 97 2.00 -1.76 -3.65
CA CYS A 97 2.21 -1.33 -5.03
C CYS A 97 3.19 -2.26 -5.78
N ALA A 98 2.86 -2.55 -7.03
CA ALA A 98 3.74 -3.14 -8.04
C ALA A 98 3.85 -2.23 -9.26
N THR A 99 5.00 -2.24 -9.94
CA THR A 99 5.26 -1.38 -11.09
C THR A 99 6.13 -2.08 -12.14
N PRO A 100 6.09 -1.66 -13.41
CA PRO A 100 6.95 -2.24 -14.45
C PRO A 100 8.43 -1.90 -14.25
N ALA A 101 8.75 -0.84 -13.50
CA ALA A 101 10.12 -0.41 -13.24
C ALA A 101 10.89 -1.30 -12.25
N HIS A 102 10.21 -2.16 -11.48
CA HIS A 102 10.90 -3.10 -10.59
C HIS A 102 11.53 -4.24 -11.41
N VAL A 103 12.83 -4.47 -11.24
CA VAL A 103 13.60 -5.50 -11.96
C VAL A 103 14.32 -6.43 -10.98
N ASN A 104 14.74 -5.91 -9.83
CA ASN A 104 15.44 -6.69 -8.80
C ASN A 104 14.46 -7.30 -7.78
N ARG A 105 13.35 -6.62 -7.48
CA ARG A 105 12.26 -7.15 -6.67
C ARG A 105 11.12 -7.62 -7.57
N GLN A 106 11.24 -8.85 -8.07
CA GLN A 106 10.21 -9.47 -8.91
C GLN A 106 8.86 -9.59 -8.19
N SER A 107 8.90 -9.69 -6.86
CA SER A 107 7.75 -9.64 -5.97
C SER A 107 7.01 -8.30 -6.00
N ARG A 108 7.59 -7.26 -6.60
CA ARG A 108 7.04 -5.91 -6.81
C ARG A 108 6.91 -5.55 -8.30
N HIS A 109 7.23 -6.47 -9.19
CA HIS A 109 7.09 -6.26 -10.63
C HIS A 109 5.67 -6.60 -11.11
N PHE A 110 5.10 -5.74 -11.95
CA PHE A 110 3.92 -6.04 -12.74
C PHE A 110 3.95 -5.28 -14.07
N SER A 111 3.29 -5.79 -15.12
CA SER A 111 3.34 -5.18 -16.46
C SER A 111 2.70 -3.79 -16.57
N CYS A 112 1.97 -3.38 -15.53
CA CYS A 112 1.51 -2.02 -15.33
C CYS A 112 1.60 -1.67 -13.84
N MET A 113 1.38 -0.42 -13.48
CA MET A 113 1.19 -0.06 -12.08
C MET A 113 -0.06 -0.75 -11.54
N MET A 114 0.10 -1.45 -10.42
CA MET A 114 -0.97 -2.22 -9.78
C MET A 114 -0.96 -1.99 -8.28
N LEU A 115 -2.12 -1.70 -7.70
CA LEU A 115 -2.30 -1.63 -6.27
C LEU A 115 -3.04 -2.85 -5.75
N ALA A 116 -2.69 -3.30 -4.55
CA ALA A 116 -3.49 -4.24 -3.78
C ALA A 116 -3.76 -3.64 -2.39
N LEU A 117 -5.03 -3.34 -2.12
CA LEU A 117 -5.48 -2.81 -0.84
C LEU A 117 -6.08 -3.95 -0.04
N THR A 118 -5.51 -4.21 1.13
CA THR A 118 -5.97 -5.27 2.04
C THR A 118 -6.43 -4.63 3.34
N PRO A 119 -7.71 -4.73 3.70
CA PRO A 119 -8.19 -4.22 4.98
C PRO A 119 -7.42 -4.83 6.16
N ARG A 120 -7.16 -4.05 7.22
CA ARG A 120 -6.45 -4.54 8.41
C ARG A 120 -7.16 -5.74 9.06
N TRP A 121 -8.50 -5.76 9.06
CA TRP A 121 -9.25 -6.89 9.61
C TRP A 121 -8.98 -8.21 8.87
N VAL A 122 -8.69 -8.17 7.56
CA VAL A 122 -8.29 -9.34 6.77
C VAL A 122 -6.92 -9.84 7.23
N LEU A 123 -5.95 -8.93 7.35
CA LEU A 123 -4.60 -9.26 7.83
C LEU A 123 -4.62 -9.84 9.25
N GLN A 124 -5.42 -9.26 10.14
CA GLN A 124 -5.64 -9.78 11.49
C GLN A 124 -6.27 -11.17 11.47
N GLY A 125 -7.27 -11.41 10.60
CA GLY A 125 -7.87 -12.73 10.42
C GLY A 125 -6.86 -13.79 9.98
N ILE A 126 -6.01 -13.46 9.00
CA ILE A 126 -4.92 -14.33 8.51
C ILE A 126 -3.90 -14.63 9.62
N MET A 127 -3.56 -13.61 10.40
CA MET A 127 -2.51 -13.65 11.44
C MET A 127 -3.02 -13.94 12.86
N SER A 128 -4.29 -14.35 13.00
CA SER A 128 -4.98 -14.54 14.28
C SER A 128 -4.32 -15.52 15.25
N SER A 129 -3.52 -16.48 14.75
CA SER A 129 -2.75 -17.41 15.57
C SER A 129 -1.26 -17.09 15.47
N GLU A 130 -0.58 -16.97 16.61
CA GLU A 130 0.87 -16.71 16.66
C GLU A 130 1.66 -17.78 15.88
N LYS A 131 1.32 -19.06 16.09
CA LYS A 131 1.96 -20.19 15.39
C LYS A 131 1.74 -20.10 13.87
N ARG A 132 0.51 -19.80 13.44
CA ARG A 132 0.17 -19.67 12.02
C ARG A 132 0.87 -18.46 11.40
N SER A 133 0.83 -17.32 12.08
CA SER A 133 1.47 -16.06 11.68
C SER A 133 2.98 -16.25 11.49
N ARG A 134 3.66 -16.85 12.48
CA ARG A 134 5.10 -17.15 12.39
C ARG A 134 5.44 -18.07 11.22
N LYS A 135 4.66 -19.15 11.02
CA LYS A 135 4.85 -20.07 9.89
C LYS A 135 4.63 -19.36 8.55
N LEU A 136 3.59 -18.56 8.43
CA LEU A 136 3.27 -17.82 7.21
C LEU A 136 4.35 -16.79 6.88
N LYS A 137 4.81 -16.00 7.87
CA LYS A 137 5.90 -15.03 7.70
C LYS A 137 7.19 -15.69 7.23
N ASN A 138 7.55 -16.83 7.84
CA ASN A 138 8.72 -17.60 7.41
C ASN A 138 8.59 -18.09 5.96
N LEU A 139 7.41 -18.59 5.57
CA LEU A 139 7.15 -19.03 4.20
C LEU A 139 7.21 -17.86 3.21
N ILE A 140 6.64 -16.71 3.55
CA ILE A 140 6.72 -15.49 2.73
C ILE A 140 8.17 -15.09 2.54
N ARG A 141 8.96 -15.01 3.63
CA ARG A 141 10.39 -14.66 3.55
C ARG A 141 11.20 -15.63 2.69
N GLN A 142 10.95 -16.94 2.80
CA GLN A 142 11.58 -17.95 1.95
C GLN A 142 11.22 -17.76 0.48
N ARG A 143 9.95 -17.49 0.17
CA ARG A 143 9.49 -17.23 -1.21
C ARG A 143 10.12 -15.97 -1.79
N LEU A 144 10.16 -14.89 -1.01
CA LEU A 144 10.80 -13.64 -1.42
C LEU A 144 12.29 -13.87 -1.72
N ALA A 145 13.02 -14.55 -0.82
CA ALA A 145 14.44 -14.85 -1.01
C ALA A 145 14.73 -15.74 -2.24
N ALA A 146 13.77 -16.58 -2.65
CA ALA A 146 13.90 -17.43 -3.83
C ALA A 146 13.45 -16.75 -5.13
N TYR A 147 12.58 -15.74 -5.05
CA TYR A 147 11.94 -15.09 -6.20
C TYR A 147 12.61 -13.76 -6.58
N ASP A 148 12.99 -12.97 -5.57
CA ASP A 148 13.67 -11.70 -5.77
C ASP A 148 15.18 -11.89 -5.97
N LYS A 149 15.78 -11.03 -6.80
CA LYS A 149 17.23 -10.92 -6.91
C LYS A 149 17.81 -10.06 -5.79
N ALA A 150 17.01 -9.11 -5.28
CA ALA A 150 17.36 -8.27 -4.14
C ALA A 150 17.20 -9.04 -2.80
N PRO A 151 17.98 -8.69 -1.76
CA PRO A 151 17.77 -9.23 -0.42
C PRO A 151 16.41 -8.83 0.14
N ILE A 152 15.93 -9.55 1.17
CA ILE A 152 14.69 -9.20 1.88
C ILE A 152 14.81 -7.77 2.42
N HIS A 153 13.87 -6.91 2.04
CA HIS A 153 13.92 -5.49 2.42
C HIS A 153 13.80 -5.30 3.95
N PRO A 154 14.63 -4.45 4.58
CA PRO A 154 14.69 -4.29 6.04
C PRO A 154 13.40 -3.74 6.65
N SER A 155 12.57 -3.03 5.87
CA SER A 155 11.25 -2.55 6.32
C SER A 155 10.20 -3.64 6.50
N LEU A 156 10.42 -4.87 5.99
CA LEU A 156 9.45 -5.97 6.11
C LEU A 156 9.38 -6.53 7.55
N LYS A 157 8.68 -5.79 8.41
CA LYS A 157 8.54 -5.95 9.86
C LYS A 157 7.08 -6.18 10.27
N ASP A 158 6.88 -6.49 11.54
CA ASP A 158 5.52 -6.71 12.04
C ASP A 158 4.84 -5.38 12.38
N TYR A 159 3.56 -5.27 12.01
CA TYR A 159 2.72 -4.15 12.38
C TYR A 159 2.75 -3.88 13.89
N GLY A 160 2.89 -2.60 14.28
CA GLY A 160 2.96 -2.19 15.70
C GLY A 160 4.28 -2.46 16.42
N GLN A 161 5.32 -2.99 15.76
CA GLN A 161 6.66 -3.05 16.35
C GLN A 161 7.23 -1.63 16.55
N LYS A 162 7.92 -1.38 17.67
CA LYS A 162 8.38 -0.04 18.07
C LYS A 162 9.18 0.70 16.99
N ASP A 163 10.02 -0.03 16.25
CA ASP A 163 10.89 0.51 15.20
C ASP A 163 10.37 0.19 13.78
N ASN A 164 9.07 -0.08 13.65
CA ASN A 164 8.41 -0.29 12.37
C ASN A 164 7.46 0.87 12.06
N TYR A 165 7.56 1.43 10.85
CA TYR A 165 6.59 2.38 10.33
C TYR A 165 5.92 1.75 9.12
N GLU A 166 4.62 1.47 9.23
CA GLU A 166 3.93 0.59 8.28
C GLU A 166 3.99 1.10 6.83
N TRP A 167 3.96 2.43 6.66
CA TRP A 167 4.07 3.07 5.35
C TRP A 167 5.36 2.71 4.58
N GLN A 168 6.44 2.37 5.29
CA GLN A 168 7.70 1.95 4.66
C GLN A 168 7.58 0.59 3.96
N GLN A 169 6.52 -0.17 4.23
CA GLN A 169 6.27 -1.48 3.62
C GLN A 169 5.38 -1.40 2.37
N TYR A 170 4.66 -0.28 2.21
CA TYR A 170 3.67 -0.09 1.17
C TYR A 170 4.32 -0.07 -0.21
N PHE A 171 5.34 0.78 -0.36
CA PHE A 171 6.18 0.87 -1.56
C PHE A 171 7.62 0.52 -1.20
N LEU A 172 8.17 -0.53 -1.81
CA LEU A 172 9.57 -0.93 -1.61
C LEU A 172 10.35 -0.65 -2.86
N ARG A 173 11.41 0.15 -2.78
CA ARG A 173 12.31 0.37 -3.92
C ARG A 173 13.06 -0.91 -4.27
N ASP A 174 13.64 -0.96 -5.45
CA ASP A 174 14.46 -2.09 -5.92
C ASP A 174 15.77 -2.28 -5.14
N ASP A 175 16.22 -1.23 -4.42
CA ASP A 175 17.31 -1.28 -3.46
C ASP A 175 16.78 -1.36 -2.01
N GLU A 176 17.61 -1.05 -1.01
CA GLU A 176 17.21 -0.98 0.41
C GLU A 176 17.00 0.45 0.90
N THR A 177 16.98 1.43 -0.01
CA THR A 177 16.78 2.82 0.37
C THR A 177 15.32 3.09 0.71
N ILE A 178 15.11 3.92 1.72
CA ILE A 178 13.78 4.29 2.24
C ILE A 178 13.72 5.83 2.27
N PRO A 179 12.57 6.45 2.00
CA PRO A 179 12.37 7.87 2.29
C PRO A 179 12.73 8.21 3.74
N SER A 180 13.33 9.38 3.98
CA SER A 180 13.67 9.83 5.35
C SER A 180 12.45 10.23 6.18
N LYS A 181 11.33 10.51 5.53
CA LYS A 181 10.02 10.82 6.13
C LYS A 181 8.92 10.23 5.26
N CYS A 182 7.75 10.00 5.85
CA CYS A 182 6.59 9.54 5.10
C CYS A 182 6.15 10.62 4.09
N PRO A 183 5.99 10.29 2.80
CA PRO A 183 5.48 11.23 1.80
C PRO A 183 3.96 11.46 1.89
N PHE A 184 3.26 10.70 2.74
CA PHE A 184 1.86 10.94 3.03
C PHE A 184 1.70 12.21 3.87
N SER A 185 0.78 13.08 3.44
CA SER A 185 0.44 14.32 4.11
C SER A 185 -1.07 14.51 4.07
N ARG A 186 -1.71 14.36 5.23
CA ARG A 186 -3.14 14.67 5.39
C ARG A 186 -3.32 16.16 5.67
N ILE A 187 -4.23 16.80 4.95
CA ILE A 187 -4.74 18.12 5.33
C ILE A 187 -5.73 17.90 6.47
N ILE A 188 -5.36 18.29 7.69
CA ILE A 188 -6.27 18.32 8.83
C ILE A 188 -7.23 19.50 8.60
N LYS A 189 -8.49 19.20 8.27
CA LYS A 189 -9.54 20.22 8.25
C LYS A 189 -9.84 20.59 9.70
N TYR A 190 -9.31 21.73 10.16
CA TYR A 190 -9.78 22.33 11.39
C TYR A 190 -11.19 22.86 11.13
N LEU A 191 -12.20 22.26 11.79
CA LEU A 191 -13.53 22.84 11.93
C LEU A 191 -13.48 24.02 12.92
#